data_AF-A0A2I2KMY7-F1
#
_entry.id   AF-A0A2I2KMY7-F1
#
_cell.length_a   1.000
_cell.length_b   1.000
_cell.length_c   1.000
_cell.angle_alpha   90.00
_cell.angle_beta   90.00
_cell.angle_gamma   90.00
#
_symmetry.space_group_name_H-M   'P 1'
#
loop_
_entity.id
_entity.type
_entity.pdbx_description
1 polymer ?
#
loop_
_entity_poly.entity_id
_entity_poly.type
_entity_poly.pdbx_seq_one_letter_code
_entity_poly.pdbx_strand_id
1 'polypeptide(L)'
;MAPRHALAERRRACGLSQERLAELIRVDRSTIVRWESGETSPRPSLRAPLARALKMSLDDLSELLNTSEMVPAAVGAKRRDSSQVPSIGEPYVQSIYRRIESLLDLDHKMGGKQSAPLALSAFQSVYARLGRSPVEKNCERDLYAAASELAEVAGWFLYEAAEPAMARQTSHQALTLAQLSGKRDIELLVMQNLAMQEAQNGRPMEALFIAQTVLERAPLPPMVEALFRFREALIFAQIGRSSDSRRSLNMAMSIHSTGGSDSDPKWTWWVDGRQISWFQGRVESDLGNASDSVQKLHDAVALTPPEQTRSRYYHLADLMRVQASFGAWTDAARTASELEEYLGVIGSGLVHEIFRETLALATLDRSRSKDVVEMIRDGAKIR
;
A
#
# COMPACT_ATOMS: atom_id res chain seq x y z
N MET A 1 27.43 -14.59 -5.23
CA MET A 1 25.97 -14.75 -5.01
C MET A 1 25.59 -13.90 -3.82
N ALA A 2 24.43 -13.23 -3.86
CA ALA A 2 24.00 -12.39 -2.74
C ALA A 2 23.42 -13.27 -1.61
N PRO A 3 23.53 -12.85 -0.33
CA PRO A 3 22.95 -13.58 0.79
C PRO A 3 21.42 -13.71 0.65
N ARG A 4 20.90 -14.92 0.83
CA ARG A 4 19.47 -15.25 0.79
C ARG A 4 18.81 -14.97 2.14
N HIS A 5 18.71 -13.68 2.48
CA HIS A 5 18.11 -13.24 3.75
C HIS A 5 16.68 -13.76 3.94
N ALA A 6 15.88 -13.88 2.87
CA ALA A 6 14.53 -14.43 2.92
C ALA A 6 14.48 -15.91 3.40
N LEU A 7 15.48 -16.72 3.06
CA LEU A 7 15.57 -18.12 3.53
C LEU A 7 15.86 -18.17 5.03
N ALA A 8 16.77 -17.31 5.50
CA ALA A 8 17.10 -17.20 6.92
C ALA A 8 15.93 -16.67 7.75
N GLU A 9 15.22 -15.64 7.25
CA GLU A 9 14.02 -15.09 7.88
C GLU A 9 12.90 -16.11 7.98
N ARG A 10 12.62 -16.86 6.91
CA ARG A 10 11.60 -17.92 6.96
C ARG A 10 11.95 -19.00 7.98
N ARG A 11 13.22 -19.42 8.03
CA ARG A 11 13.68 -20.39 9.03
C ARG A 11 13.45 -19.87 10.45
N ARG A 12 13.81 -18.61 10.73
CA ARG A 12 13.58 -17.96 12.03
C ARG A 12 12.11 -17.86 12.37
N ALA A 13 11.26 -17.50 11.42
CA ALA A 13 9.80 -17.46 11.60
C ALA A 13 9.20 -18.84 11.91
N CYS A 14 9.84 -19.93 11.47
CA CYS A 14 9.47 -21.30 11.86
C CYS A 14 10.02 -21.73 13.23
N GLY A 15 10.75 -20.85 13.94
CA GLY A 15 11.37 -21.14 15.23
C GLY A 15 12.59 -22.07 15.13
N LEU A 16 13.21 -22.20 13.96
CA LEU A 16 14.28 -23.16 13.72
C LEU A 16 15.66 -22.49 13.79
N SER A 17 16.62 -23.10 14.49
CA SER A 17 18.04 -22.78 14.34
C SER A 17 18.61 -23.41 13.06
N GLN A 18 19.80 -23.00 12.62
CA GLN A 18 20.47 -23.63 11.46
C GLN A 18 20.76 -25.11 11.74
N GLU A 19 21.17 -25.42 12.97
CA GLU A 19 21.42 -26.77 13.48
C GLU A 19 20.14 -27.61 13.43
N ARG A 20 19.02 -27.07 13.94
CA ARG A 20 17.77 -27.80 13.99
C ARG A 20 17.19 -28.06 12.61
N LEU A 21 17.32 -27.11 11.68
CA LEU A 21 16.92 -27.31 10.29
C LEU A 21 17.79 -28.38 9.61
N ALA A 22 19.11 -28.34 9.84
CA ALA A 22 20.05 -29.31 9.29
C ALA A 22 19.72 -30.75 9.74
N GLU A 23 19.40 -30.94 11.03
CA GLU A 23 18.92 -32.21 11.59
C GLU A 23 17.63 -32.69 10.91
N LEU A 24 16.64 -31.80 10.75
CA LEU A 24 15.32 -32.14 10.21
C LEU A 24 15.40 -32.66 8.77
N ILE A 25 16.32 -32.12 7.97
CA ILE A 25 16.47 -32.50 6.55
C ILE A 25 17.70 -33.36 6.28
N ARG A 26 18.39 -33.81 7.34
CA ARG A 26 19.56 -34.71 7.31
C ARG A 26 20.71 -34.18 6.42
N VAL A 27 21.09 -32.94 6.62
CA VAL A 27 22.27 -32.32 6.00
C VAL A 27 23.21 -31.76 7.07
N ASP A 28 24.44 -31.42 6.69
CA ASP A 28 25.36 -30.74 7.59
C ASP A 28 24.95 -29.27 7.80
N ARG A 29 25.17 -28.71 9.00
CA ARG A 29 24.89 -27.30 9.32
C ARG A 29 25.53 -26.34 8.31
N SER A 30 26.78 -26.61 7.89
CA SER A 30 27.48 -25.80 6.90
C SER A 30 26.74 -25.74 5.56
N THR A 31 25.96 -26.76 5.23
CA THR A 31 25.11 -26.78 4.03
C THR A 31 24.00 -25.73 4.13
N ILE A 32 23.37 -25.58 5.30
CA ILE A 32 22.36 -24.54 5.55
C ILE A 32 23.00 -23.15 5.47
N VAL A 33 24.19 -22.97 6.07
CA VAL A 33 24.95 -21.72 6.00
C VAL A 33 25.26 -21.33 4.55
N ARG A 34 25.68 -22.28 3.72
CA ARG A 34 25.93 -22.07 2.29
C ARG A 34 24.67 -21.74 1.50
N TRP A 35 23.50 -22.25 1.89
CA TRP A 35 22.24 -21.91 1.24
C TRP A 35 21.75 -20.51 1.62
N GLU A 36 21.88 -20.14 2.89
CA GLU A 36 21.49 -18.82 3.42
C GLU A 36 22.44 -17.71 2.99
N SER A 37 23.73 -17.98 2.84
CA SER A 37 24.70 -17.05 2.25
C SER A 37 24.59 -16.98 0.72
N GLY A 38 23.80 -17.87 0.11
CA GLY A 38 23.63 -17.95 -1.33
C GLY A 38 24.78 -18.63 -2.07
N GLU A 39 25.81 -19.14 -1.39
CA GLU A 39 26.96 -19.83 -1.99
C GLU A 39 26.55 -21.08 -2.80
N THR A 40 25.54 -21.82 -2.34
CA THR A 40 24.99 -22.98 -3.06
C THR A 40 23.48 -23.04 -2.99
N SER A 41 22.85 -23.86 -3.83
CA SER A 41 21.39 -24.07 -3.84
C SER A 41 21.01 -25.48 -3.37
N PRO A 42 19.87 -25.66 -2.68
CA PRO A 42 19.36 -27.00 -2.36
C PRO A 42 19.15 -27.84 -3.61
N ARG A 43 19.70 -29.06 -3.59
CA ARG A 43 19.46 -30.06 -4.65
C ARG A 43 17.97 -30.36 -4.77
N PRO A 44 17.44 -30.72 -5.96
CA PRO A 44 16.02 -31.00 -6.15
C PRO A 44 15.44 -32.01 -5.14
N SER A 45 16.17 -33.06 -4.79
CA SER A 45 15.77 -34.07 -3.80
C SER A 45 15.60 -33.52 -2.38
N LEU A 46 16.27 -32.41 -2.05
CA LEU A 46 16.22 -31.76 -0.74
C LEU A 46 15.17 -30.65 -0.67
N ARG A 47 14.55 -30.26 -1.80
CA ARG A 47 13.53 -29.20 -1.82
C ARG A 47 12.25 -29.61 -1.11
N ALA A 48 11.75 -30.83 -1.31
CA ALA A 48 10.54 -31.29 -0.62
C ALA A 48 10.73 -31.44 0.91
N PRO A 49 11.83 -32.03 1.42
CA PRO A 49 12.14 -31.99 2.84
C PRO A 49 12.29 -30.58 3.41
N LEU A 50 12.95 -29.68 2.68
CA LEU A 50 13.16 -28.29 3.10
C LEU A 50 11.84 -27.50 3.16
N ALA A 51 10.97 -27.64 2.14
CA ALA A 51 9.67 -26.97 2.10
C ALA A 51 8.78 -27.42 3.28
N ARG A 52 8.77 -28.73 3.58
CA ARG A 52 8.05 -29.27 4.75
C ARG A 52 8.59 -28.73 6.05
N ALA A 53 9.92 -28.69 6.23
CA ALA A 53 10.55 -28.16 7.44
C ALA A 53 10.24 -26.67 7.64
N LEU A 54 10.15 -25.90 6.55
CA LEU A 54 9.81 -24.48 6.53
C LEU A 54 8.30 -24.20 6.43
N LYS A 55 7.45 -25.23 6.54
CA LYS A 55 5.99 -25.14 6.49
C LYS A 55 5.48 -24.32 5.31
N MET A 56 5.99 -24.59 4.11
CA MET A 56 5.66 -23.85 2.89
C MET A 56 5.51 -24.79 1.69
N SER A 57 4.88 -24.32 0.62
CA SER A 57 4.75 -25.11 -0.61
C SER A 57 6.10 -25.21 -1.34
N LEU A 58 6.20 -26.16 -2.28
CA LEU A 58 7.36 -26.28 -3.16
C LEU A 58 7.53 -25.07 -4.08
N ASP A 59 6.41 -24.42 -4.44
CA ASP A 59 6.41 -23.23 -5.28
C ASP A 59 6.90 -22.01 -4.49
N ASP A 60 6.43 -21.82 -3.26
CA ASP A 60 6.93 -20.77 -2.35
C ASP A 60 8.42 -20.94 -2.06
N LEU A 61 8.87 -22.17 -1.82
CA LEU A 61 10.29 -22.46 -1.63
C LEU A 61 11.10 -22.14 -2.89
N SER A 62 10.56 -22.44 -4.07
CA SER A 62 11.24 -22.17 -5.34
C SER A 62 11.37 -20.65 -5.57
N GLU A 63 10.33 -19.88 -5.28
CA GLU A 63 10.36 -18.42 -5.34
C GLU A 63 11.37 -17.83 -4.34
N LEU A 64 11.40 -18.36 -3.11
CA LEU A 64 12.29 -17.94 -2.03
C LEU A 64 13.78 -18.25 -2.32
N LEU A 65 14.07 -19.35 -3.04
CA LEU A 65 15.42 -19.68 -3.48
C LEU A 65 15.88 -18.83 -4.68
N ASN A 66 14.93 -18.32 -5.46
CA ASN A 66 15.15 -17.49 -6.65
C ASN A 66 15.21 -15.98 -6.34
N THR A 67 14.86 -15.54 -5.12
CA THR A 67 14.89 -14.12 -4.68
C THR A 67 16.30 -13.49 -4.68
N SER A 68 17.34 -14.20 -5.12
CA SER A 68 18.72 -13.70 -5.25
C SER A 68 19.20 -13.59 -6.72
N GLU A 69 18.34 -13.70 -7.72
CA GLU A 69 18.73 -13.45 -9.11
C GLU A 69 18.67 -11.95 -9.46
N MET A 70 19.61 -11.18 -8.91
CA MET A 70 20.23 -10.07 -9.64
C MET A 70 21.63 -10.52 -10.06
N VAL A 71 21.80 -10.88 -11.33
CA VAL A 71 23.13 -11.03 -11.94
C VAL A 71 23.18 -10.14 -13.19
N PRO A 72 24.17 -9.24 -13.31
CA PRO A 72 24.46 -8.57 -14.57
C PRO A 72 25.01 -9.58 -15.57
N ALA A 73 24.57 -9.47 -16.83
CA ALA A 73 24.90 -10.39 -17.91
C ALA A 73 26.41 -10.71 -17.98
N ALA A 74 26.77 -11.94 -17.64
CA ALA A 74 28.08 -12.48 -17.95
C ALA A 74 28.12 -12.77 -19.46
N VAL A 75 28.95 -11.98 -20.17
CA VAL A 75 29.34 -12.22 -21.55
C VAL A 75 30.03 -13.58 -21.62
N GLY A 76 29.44 -14.52 -22.37
CA GLY A 76 30.09 -15.79 -22.71
C GLY A 76 29.41 -17.06 -22.17
N ALA A 77 28.12 -17.25 -22.42
CA ALA A 77 27.50 -18.58 -22.35
C ALA A 77 26.96 -18.96 -23.74
N LYS A 78 27.40 -20.10 -24.26
CA LYS A 78 26.97 -20.67 -25.54
C LYS A 78 25.44 -20.65 -25.63
N ARG A 79 24.92 -20.14 -26.76
CA ARG A 79 23.50 -20.18 -27.17
C ARG A 79 22.92 -21.55 -26.79
N ARG A 80 22.08 -21.58 -25.75
CA ARG A 80 21.16 -22.70 -25.56
C ARG A 80 20.16 -22.64 -26.71
N ASP A 81 19.96 -23.79 -27.30
CA ASP A 81 19.01 -24.03 -28.37
C ASP A 81 17.64 -23.44 -28.02
N SER A 82 17.02 -22.79 -29.00
CA SER A 82 15.78 -22.03 -28.88
C SER A 82 14.55 -22.93 -28.75
N SER A 83 14.52 -23.80 -27.74
CA SER A 83 13.33 -24.51 -27.33
C SER A 83 12.43 -23.56 -26.52
N GLN A 84 11.59 -22.82 -27.25
CA GLN A 84 10.40 -22.07 -26.82
C GLN A 84 10.40 -21.53 -25.38
N VAL A 85 10.68 -20.24 -25.21
CA VAL A 85 10.20 -19.51 -24.03
C VAL A 85 8.67 -19.67 -24.01
N PRO A 86 8.07 -20.26 -22.96
CA PRO A 86 6.63 -20.45 -22.90
C PRO A 86 5.91 -19.12 -23.08
N SER A 87 4.96 -19.08 -24.02
CA SER A 87 4.13 -17.89 -24.24
C SER A 87 3.33 -17.57 -22.98
N ILE A 88 3.13 -16.27 -22.72
CA ILE A 88 2.19 -15.82 -21.71
C ILE A 88 0.78 -15.94 -22.28
N GLY A 89 -0.03 -16.80 -21.67
CA GLY A 89 -1.45 -16.96 -21.96
C GLY A 89 -2.34 -16.66 -20.76
N GLU A 90 -3.65 -16.83 -20.96
CA GLU A 90 -4.71 -16.54 -20.00
C GLU A 90 -4.46 -17.10 -18.57
N PRO A 91 -3.99 -18.35 -18.38
CA PRO A 91 -3.76 -18.88 -17.03
C PRO A 91 -2.76 -18.08 -16.20
N TYR A 92 -1.76 -17.47 -16.86
CA TYR A 92 -0.78 -16.63 -16.18
C TYR A 92 -1.38 -15.27 -15.79
N VAL A 93 -2.17 -14.66 -16.67
CA VAL A 93 -2.92 -13.42 -16.35
C VAL A 93 -3.81 -13.66 -15.13
N GLN A 94 -4.57 -14.75 -15.12
CA GLN A 94 -5.41 -15.14 -13.98
C GLN A 94 -4.60 -15.43 -12.70
N SER A 95 -3.35 -15.87 -12.82
CA SER A 95 -2.47 -16.05 -11.65
C SER A 95 -2.05 -14.71 -11.02
N ILE A 96 -1.94 -13.65 -11.81
CA ILE A 96 -1.67 -12.29 -11.32
C ILE A 96 -2.85 -11.79 -10.50
N TYR A 97 -4.09 -11.92 -11.02
CA TYR A 97 -5.29 -11.51 -10.29
C TYR A 97 -5.48 -12.26 -8.96
N ARG A 98 -5.28 -13.59 -8.93
CA ARG A 98 -5.29 -14.36 -7.67
C ARG A 98 -4.24 -13.89 -6.67
N ARG A 99 -3.06 -13.48 -7.17
CA ARG A 99 -2.00 -12.93 -6.33
C ARG A 99 -2.37 -11.55 -5.78
N ILE A 100 -3.03 -10.69 -6.56
CA ILE A 100 -3.61 -9.42 -6.10
C ILE A 100 -4.60 -9.66 -4.96
N GLU A 101 -5.56 -10.56 -5.14
CA GLU A 101 -6.56 -10.90 -4.10
C GLU A 101 -5.90 -11.37 -2.79
N SER A 102 -4.90 -12.24 -2.91
CA SER A 102 -4.14 -12.75 -1.75
C SER A 102 -3.36 -11.65 -1.02
N LEU A 103 -2.80 -10.70 -1.76
CA LEU A 103 -2.06 -9.56 -1.21
C LEU A 103 -3.00 -8.59 -0.48
N LEU A 104 -4.18 -8.31 -1.04
CA LEU A 104 -5.18 -7.46 -0.40
C LEU A 104 -5.73 -8.08 0.90
N ASP A 105 -6.01 -9.39 0.92
CA ASP A 105 -6.41 -10.10 2.15
C ASP A 105 -5.31 -10.06 3.22
N LEU A 106 -4.04 -10.20 2.83
CA LEU A 106 -2.91 -10.07 3.75
C LEU A 106 -2.79 -8.65 4.32
N ASP A 107 -2.95 -7.64 3.48
CA ASP A 107 -2.90 -6.23 3.90
C ASP A 107 -4.00 -5.88 4.91
N HIS A 108 -5.23 -6.37 4.70
CA HIS A 108 -6.31 -6.20 5.66
C HIS A 108 -5.97 -6.77 7.04
N LYS A 109 -5.15 -7.83 7.11
CA LYS A 109 -4.79 -8.51 8.37
C LYS A 109 -3.54 -7.92 9.05
N MET A 110 -2.55 -7.52 8.27
CA MET A 110 -1.20 -7.20 8.78
C MET A 110 -0.80 -5.73 8.60
N GLY A 111 -1.37 -5.04 7.61
CA GLY A 111 -1.04 -3.67 7.23
C GLY A 111 0.07 -3.53 6.16
N GLY A 112 0.12 -2.32 5.59
CA GLY A 112 0.95 -1.95 4.42
C GLY A 112 2.45 -2.20 4.60
N LYS A 113 2.96 -2.06 5.83
CA LYS A 113 4.40 -2.20 6.10
C LYS A 113 4.91 -3.63 5.86
N GLN A 114 4.08 -4.64 6.12
CA GLN A 114 4.41 -6.05 5.93
C GLN A 114 4.08 -6.52 4.50
N SER A 115 3.03 -5.96 3.90
CA SER A 115 2.54 -6.36 2.58
C SER A 115 3.34 -5.72 1.43
N ALA A 116 3.90 -4.51 1.62
CA ALA A 116 4.60 -3.76 0.56
C ALA A 116 5.77 -4.51 -0.10
N PRO A 117 6.73 -5.13 0.63
CA PRO A 117 7.83 -5.84 -0.01
C PRO A 117 7.37 -7.04 -0.85
N LEU A 118 6.30 -7.72 -0.41
CA LEU A 118 5.73 -8.86 -1.13
C LEU A 118 5.04 -8.43 -2.42
N ALA A 119 4.22 -7.37 -2.36
CA ALA A 119 3.55 -6.81 -3.53
C ALA A 119 4.55 -6.26 -4.54
N LEU A 120 5.59 -5.55 -4.09
CA LEU A 120 6.64 -5.04 -4.96
C LEU A 120 7.42 -6.15 -5.64
N SER A 121 7.83 -7.19 -4.90
CA SER A 121 8.53 -8.35 -5.47
C SER A 121 7.68 -9.08 -6.50
N ALA A 122 6.38 -9.24 -6.22
CA ALA A 122 5.42 -9.81 -7.15
C ALA A 122 5.33 -8.98 -8.44
N PHE A 123 5.16 -7.67 -8.31
CA PHE A 123 5.11 -6.76 -9.44
C PHE A 123 6.40 -6.82 -10.28
N GLN A 124 7.57 -6.73 -9.64
CA GLN A 124 8.87 -6.79 -10.32
C GLN A 124 9.06 -8.10 -11.10
N SER A 125 8.56 -9.22 -10.57
CA SER A 125 8.61 -10.51 -11.25
C SER A 125 7.74 -10.55 -12.51
N VAL A 126 6.54 -9.96 -12.45
CA VAL A 126 5.66 -9.80 -13.64
C VAL A 126 6.30 -8.84 -14.64
N TYR A 127 6.76 -7.69 -14.17
CA TYR A 127 7.36 -6.63 -14.99
C TYR A 127 8.62 -7.11 -15.72
N ALA A 128 9.44 -7.94 -15.09
CA ALA A 128 10.64 -8.53 -15.72
C ALA A 128 10.31 -9.45 -16.91
N ARG A 129 9.09 -9.99 -16.99
CA ARG A 129 8.63 -10.82 -18.12
C ARG A 129 7.98 -10.01 -19.23
N LEU A 130 7.41 -8.83 -18.91
CA LEU A 130 6.82 -7.92 -19.90
C LEU A 130 7.88 -7.53 -20.94
N GLY A 131 7.51 -7.62 -22.22
CA GLY A 131 8.41 -7.32 -23.34
C GLY A 131 9.56 -8.31 -23.57
N ARG A 132 9.74 -9.34 -22.71
CA ARG A 132 10.78 -10.38 -22.87
C ARG A 132 10.22 -11.75 -23.25
N SER A 133 8.97 -12.03 -22.90
CA SER A 133 8.30 -13.29 -23.23
C SER A 133 7.30 -13.06 -24.38
N PRO A 134 7.14 -14.00 -25.32
CA PRO A 134 6.02 -13.98 -26.25
C PRO A 134 4.69 -13.94 -25.48
N VAL A 135 3.70 -13.22 -25.99
CA VAL A 135 2.36 -13.10 -25.41
C VAL A 135 1.34 -13.53 -26.43
N GLU A 136 0.35 -14.32 -26.01
CA GLU A 136 -0.78 -14.69 -26.87
C GLU A 136 -1.58 -13.42 -27.23
N LYS A 137 -1.95 -13.26 -28.52
CA LYS A 137 -2.56 -12.01 -29.02
C LYS A 137 -3.81 -11.55 -28.26
N ASN A 138 -4.61 -12.49 -27.79
CA ASN A 138 -5.84 -12.21 -27.03
C ASN A 138 -5.56 -11.81 -25.56
N CYS A 139 -4.34 -12.02 -25.05
CA CYS A 139 -3.99 -11.81 -23.65
C CYS A 139 -3.18 -10.52 -23.42
N GLU A 140 -2.69 -9.85 -24.47
CA GLU A 140 -1.76 -8.73 -24.31
C GLU A 140 -2.36 -7.58 -23.50
N ARG A 141 -3.59 -7.13 -23.83
CA ARG A 141 -4.26 -6.06 -23.10
C ARG A 141 -4.57 -6.45 -21.65
N ASP A 142 -4.99 -7.69 -21.42
CA ASP A 142 -5.31 -8.17 -20.08
C ASP A 142 -4.05 -8.40 -19.23
N LEU A 143 -2.93 -8.77 -19.85
CA LEU A 143 -1.63 -8.84 -19.18
C LEU A 143 -1.16 -7.46 -18.71
N TYR A 144 -1.26 -6.43 -19.57
CA TYR A 144 -0.94 -5.05 -19.16
C TYR A 144 -1.88 -4.54 -18.08
N ALA A 145 -3.18 -4.87 -18.16
CA ALA A 145 -4.14 -4.52 -17.12
C ALA A 145 -3.81 -5.18 -15.77
N ALA A 146 -3.57 -6.50 -15.76
CA ALA A 146 -3.22 -7.23 -14.55
C ALA A 146 -1.89 -6.76 -13.94
N ALA A 147 -0.89 -6.47 -14.78
CA ALA A 147 0.38 -5.90 -14.33
C ALA A 147 0.21 -4.49 -13.76
N SER A 148 -0.65 -3.67 -14.37
CA SER A 148 -0.99 -2.33 -13.88
C SER A 148 -1.68 -2.37 -12.53
N GLU A 149 -2.67 -3.25 -12.34
CA GLU A 149 -3.39 -3.38 -11.08
C GLU A 149 -2.48 -3.92 -9.97
N LEU A 150 -1.59 -4.88 -10.29
CA LEU A 150 -0.60 -5.34 -9.33
C LEU A 150 0.40 -4.23 -8.94
N ALA A 151 0.81 -3.39 -9.90
CA ALA A 151 1.65 -2.23 -9.64
C ALA A 151 0.91 -1.19 -8.77
N GLU A 152 -0.37 -0.95 -9.04
CA GLU A 152 -1.22 -0.05 -8.27
C GLU A 152 -1.31 -0.49 -6.81
N VAL A 153 -1.58 -1.77 -6.55
CA VAL A 153 -1.59 -2.36 -5.20
C VAL A 153 -0.22 -2.24 -4.51
N ALA A 154 0.86 -2.52 -5.23
CA ALA A 154 2.21 -2.34 -4.68
C ALA A 154 2.49 -0.87 -4.33
N GLY A 155 2.09 0.07 -5.19
CA GLY A 155 2.21 1.52 -4.95
C GLY A 155 1.39 1.97 -3.73
N TRP A 156 0.18 1.45 -3.57
CA TRP A 156 -0.67 1.71 -2.40
C TRP A 156 -0.05 1.19 -1.10
N PHE A 157 0.47 -0.04 -1.09
CA PHE A 157 1.13 -0.58 0.11
C PHE A 157 2.41 0.17 0.46
N LEU A 158 3.20 0.59 -0.53
CA LEU A 158 4.38 1.43 -0.31
C LEU A 158 4.01 2.80 0.27
N TYR A 159 2.90 3.38 -0.19
CA TYR A 159 2.36 4.61 0.41
C TYR A 159 1.96 4.39 1.87
N GLU A 160 1.24 3.32 2.17
CA GLU A 160 0.87 2.94 3.55
C GLU A 160 2.07 2.63 4.44
N ALA A 161 3.15 2.10 3.86
CA ALA A 161 4.41 1.86 4.54
C ALA A 161 5.24 3.14 4.77
N ALA A 162 4.77 4.30 4.29
CA ALA A 162 5.48 5.58 4.30
C ALA A 162 6.82 5.54 3.52
N GLU A 163 6.83 4.92 2.34
CA GLU A 163 7.97 4.85 1.40
C GLU A 163 7.71 5.71 0.14
N PRO A 164 7.66 7.06 0.25
CA PRO A 164 7.08 7.93 -0.77
C PRO A 164 7.79 7.89 -2.12
N ALA A 165 9.12 7.75 -2.14
CA ALA A 165 9.89 7.70 -3.37
C ALA A 165 9.57 6.44 -4.20
N MET A 166 9.49 5.29 -3.51
CA MET A 166 9.16 4.02 -4.15
C MET A 166 7.68 3.97 -4.54
N ALA A 167 6.77 4.44 -3.67
CA ALA A 167 5.35 4.53 -3.96
C ALA A 167 5.10 5.33 -5.25
N ARG A 168 5.69 6.53 -5.37
CA ARG A 168 5.57 7.37 -6.56
C ARG A 168 6.12 6.70 -7.82
N GLN A 169 7.31 6.08 -7.73
CA GLN A 169 7.91 5.35 -8.85
C GLN A 169 6.98 4.23 -9.34
N THR A 170 6.49 3.40 -8.43
CA THR A 170 5.63 2.27 -8.76
C THR A 170 4.27 2.73 -9.31
N SER A 171 3.67 3.79 -8.75
CA SER A 171 2.43 4.39 -9.29
C SER A 171 2.59 4.90 -10.72
N HIS A 172 3.73 5.52 -11.07
CA HIS A 172 3.99 5.92 -12.47
C HIS A 172 4.17 4.74 -13.42
N GLN A 173 4.78 3.64 -12.95
CA GLN A 173 4.85 2.40 -13.72
C GLN A 173 3.45 1.82 -13.92
N ALA A 174 2.61 1.81 -12.88
CA ALA A 174 1.20 1.42 -12.97
C ALA A 174 0.48 2.27 -14.02
N LEU A 175 0.63 3.59 -13.99
CA LEU A 175 -0.05 4.49 -14.96
C LEU A 175 0.35 4.18 -16.40
N THR A 176 1.63 3.92 -16.65
CA THR A 176 2.13 3.57 -17.98
C THR A 176 1.51 2.24 -18.46
N LEU A 177 1.42 1.25 -17.57
CA LEU A 177 0.83 -0.05 -17.88
C LEU A 177 -0.70 0.04 -18.10
N ALA A 178 -1.39 0.86 -17.30
CA ALA A 178 -2.81 1.15 -17.47
C ALA A 178 -3.08 1.72 -18.87
N GLN A 179 -2.28 2.71 -19.29
CA GLN A 179 -2.38 3.31 -20.62
C GLN A 179 -2.14 2.29 -21.74
N LEU A 180 -1.14 1.42 -21.60
CA LEU A 180 -0.87 0.35 -22.57
C LEU A 180 -2.01 -0.68 -22.65
N SER A 181 -2.69 -0.97 -21.53
CA SER A 181 -3.85 -1.87 -21.52
C SER A 181 -5.09 -1.26 -22.22
N GLY A 182 -5.17 0.08 -22.23
CA GLY A 182 -6.35 0.84 -22.65
C GLY A 182 -7.57 0.65 -21.74
N LYS A 183 -7.41 0.13 -20.52
CA LYS A 183 -8.47 0.01 -19.51
C LYS A 183 -8.52 1.29 -18.66
N ARG A 184 -9.49 2.14 -18.98
CA ARG A 184 -9.62 3.50 -18.41
C ARG A 184 -9.95 3.51 -16.92
N ASP A 185 -10.70 2.52 -16.45
CA ASP A 185 -11.04 2.32 -15.04
C ASP A 185 -9.80 2.17 -14.14
N ILE A 186 -8.81 1.39 -14.59
CA ILE A 186 -7.53 1.21 -13.88
C ILE A 186 -6.71 2.50 -13.95
N GLU A 187 -6.71 3.19 -15.10
CA GLU A 187 -6.01 4.48 -15.22
C GLU A 187 -6.55 5.52 -14.23
N LEU A 188 -7.88 5.59 -14.06
CA LEU A 188 -8.54 6.48 -13.11
C LEU A 188 -8.20 6.12 -11.65
N LEU A 189 -8.14 4.82 -11.32
CA LEU A 189 -7.71 4.33 -10.01
C LEU A 189 -6.26 4.76 -9.69
N VAL A 190 -5.35 4.61 -10.65
CA VAL A 190 -3.95 5.02 -10.47
C VAL A 190 -3.83 6.54 -10.34
N MET A 191 -4.56 7.30 -11.16
CA MET A 191 -4.50 8.77 -11.12
C MET A 191 -5.03 9.35 -9.81
N GLN A 192 -6.10 8.79 -9.22
CA GLN A 192 -6.60 9.29 -7.92
C GLN A 192 -5.60 9.00 -6.78
N ASN A 193 -4.91 7.86 -6.83
CA ASN A 193 -3.84 7.54 -5.88
C ASN A 193 -2.63 8.45 -6.05
N LEU A 194 -2.20 8.71 -7.29
CA LEU A 194 -1.12 9.66 -7.58
C LEU A 194 -1.47 11.06 -7.05
N ALA A 195 -2.66 11.59 -7.33
CA ALA A 195 -3.08 12.89 -6.82
C ALA A 195 -3.02 12.96 -5.28
N MET A 196 -3.49 11.92 -4.59
CA MET A 196 -3.39 11.81 -3.13
C MET A 196 -1.93 11.76 -2.66
N GLN A 197 -1.08 10.95 -3.29
CA GLN A 197 0.35 10.84 -2.95
C GLN A 197 1.09 12.16 -3.13
N GLU A 198 0.88 12.87 -4.24
CA GLU A 198 1.51 14.16 -4.50
C GLU A 198 1.08 15.24 -3.49
N ALA A 199 -0.20 15.28 -3.12
CA ALA A 199 -0.70 16.20 -2.09
C ALA A 199 -0.02 15.95 -0.73
N GLN A 200 0.08 14.67 -0.33
CA GLN A 200 0.71 14.26 0.92
C GLN A 200 2.23 14.55 0.93
N ASN A 201 2.89 14.44 -0.22
CA ASN A 201 4.33 14.69 -0.37
C ASN A 201 4.68 16.19 -0.52
N GLY A 202 3.74 17.10 -0.25
CA GLY A 202 3.97 18.54 -0.34
C GLY A 202 4.05 19.07 -1.78
N ARG A 203 3.43 18.38 -2.74
CA ARG A 203 3.32 18.77 -4.16
C ARG A 203 1.87 19.06 -4.56
N PRO A 204 1.17 19.98 -3.87
CA PRO A 204 -0.27 20.21 -4.07
C PRO A 204 -0.61 20.68 -5.49
N MET A 205 0.27 21.43 -6.16
CA MET A 205 0.00 21.89 -7.53
C MET A 205 0.06 20.75 -8.56
N GLU A 206 0.93 19.77 -8.36
CA GLU A 206 1.00 18.56 -9.20
C GLU A 206 -0.25 17.69 -8.96
N ALA A 207 -0.63 17.51 -7.70
CA ALA A 207 -1.88 16.83 -7.32
C ALA A 207 -3.11 17.49 -7.97
N LEU A 208 -3.19 18.82 -7.92
CA LEU A 208 -4.30 19.59 -8.50
C LEU A 208 -4.35 19.39 -10.02
N PHE A 209 -3.20 19.47 -10.68
CA PHE A 209 -3.11 19.27 -12.13
C PHE A 209 -3.59 17.87 -12.54
N ILE A 210 -3.21 16.82 -11.80
CA ILE A 210 -3.68 15.46 -12.04
C ILE A 210 -5.21 15.38 -11.90
N ALA A 211 -5.76 15.93 -10.82
CA ALA A 211 -7.20 15.90 -10.57
C ALA A 211 -7.99 16.65 -11.66
N GLN A 212 -7.55 17.84 -12.03
CA GLN A 212 -8.19 18.67 -13.06
C GLN A 212 -8.12 18.02 -14.44
N THR A 213 -6.98 17.41 -14.79
CA THR A 213 -6.84 16.66 -16.05
C THR A 213 -7.88 15.55 -16.19
N VAL A 214 -8.29 14.93 -15.08
CA VAL A 214 -9.36 13.92 -15.09
C VAL A 214 -10.73 14.59 -15.20
N LEU A 215 -11.00 15.60 -14.38
CA LEU A 215 -12.30 16.28 -14.31
C LEU A 215 -12.66 17.05 -15.59
N GLU A 216 -11.68 17.51 -16.35
CA GLU A 216 -11.88 18.21 -17.64
C GLU A 216 -12.23 17.24 -18.79
N ARG A 217 -12.06 15.93 -18.60
CA ARG A 217 -12.37 14.92 -19.63
C ARG A 217 -13.79 14.38 -19.44
N ALA A 218 -14.60 14.43 -20.50
CA ALA A 218 -16.01 14.04 -20.45
C ALA A 218 -16.29 12.65 -21.07
N PRO A 219 -17.38 11.96 -20.68
CA PRO A 219 -18.03 11.98 -19.35
C PRO A 219 -17.34 11.01 -18.37
N LEU A 220 -17.35 11.33 -17.07
CA LEU A 220 -16.87 10.46 -16.00
C LEU A 220 -18.03 9.69 -15.35
N PRO A 221 -17.79 8.47 -14.83
CA PRO A 221 -18.72 7.83 -13.91
C PRO A 221 -18.92 8.71 -12.65
N PRO A 222 -20.16 8.83 -12.11
CA PRO A 222 -20.48 9.73 -11.01
C PRO A 222 -19.60 9.56 -9.76
N MET A 223 -19.33 8.33 -9.32
CA MET A 223 -18.52 8.10 -8.12
C MET A 223 -17.05 8.43 -8.35
N VAL A 224 -16.56 8.27 -9.58
CA VAL A 224 -15.22 8.72 -9.97
C VAL A 224 -15.15 10.25 -9.94
N GLU A 225 -16.13 10.95 -10.51
CA GLU A 225 -16.18 12.41 -10.46
C GLU A 225 -16.21 12.91 -9.01
N ALA A 226 -17.11 12.36 -8.18
CA ALA A 226 -17.20 12.71 -6.76
C ALA A 226 -15.86 12.55 -6.04
N LEU A 227 -15.15 11.44 -6.29
CA LEU A 227 -13.84 11.20 -5.69
C LEU A 227 -12.81 12.26 -6.10
N PHE A 228 -12.69 12.58 -7.38
CA PHE A 228 -11.74 13.60 -7.82
C PHE A 228 -12.11 15.00 -7.30
N ARG A 229 -13.40 15.30 -7.11
CA ARG A 229 -13.87 16.53 -6.45
C ARG A 229 -13.53 16.57 -4.96
N PHE A 230 -13.61 15.45 -4.25
CA PHE A 230 -13.11 15.35 -2.86
C PHE A 230 -11.59 15.61 -2.79
N ARG A 231 -10.81 15.08 -3.75
CA ARG A 231 -9.37 15.36 -3.84
C ARG A 231 -9.09 16.84 -4.10
N GLU A 232 -9.79 17.46 -5.06
CA GLU A 232 -9.68 18.92 -5.30
C GLU A 232 -9.98 19.73 -4.04
N ALA A 233 -11.02 19.35 -3.28
CA ALA A 233 -11.39 20.06 -2.06
C ALA A 233 -10.27 20.05 -1.01
N LEU A 234 -9.66 18.89 -0.76
CA LEU A 234 -8.50 18.77 0.12
C LEU A 234 -7.32 19.63 -0.36
N ILE A 235 -6.99 19.54 -1.65
CA ILE A 235 -5.85 20.26 -2.22
C ILE A 235 -6.07 21.77 -2.14
N PHE A 236 -7.29 22.25 -2.45
CA PHE A 236 -7.64 23.66 -2.31
C PHE A 236 -7.58 24.13 -0.86
N ALA A 237 -8.00 23.31 0.10
CA ALA A 237 -7.87 23.62 1.52
C ALA A 237 -6.40 23.76 1.92
N GLN A 238 -5.56 22.79 1.54
CA GLN A 238 -4.11 22.76 1.82
C GLN A 238 -3.38 24.03 1.31
N ILE A 239 -3.80 24.60 0.18
CA ILE A 239 -3.21 25.83 -0.39
C ILE A 239 -3.97 27.12 -0.02
N GLY A 240 -4.91 27.07 0.93
CA GLY A 240 -5.63 28.23 1.46
C GLY A 240 -6.77 28.77 0.59
N ARG A 241 -7.16 28.07 -0.48
CA ARG A 241 -8.27 28.46 -1.38
C ARG A 241 -9.63 28.02 -0.83
N SER A 242 -10.04 28.65 0.27
CA SER A 242 -11.25 28.31 1.04
C SER A 242 -12.53 28.20 0.21
N SER A 243 -12.78 29.17 -0.68
CA SER A 243 -14.01 29.20 -1.49
C SER A 243 -14.07 28.06 -2.51
N ASP A 244 -12.94 27.73 -3.12
CA ASP A 244 -12.85 26.65 -4.12
C ASP A 244 -12.93 25.29 -3.44
N SER A 245 -12.27 25.14 -2.28
CA SER A 245 -12.37 23.95 -1.43
C SER A 245 -13.82 23.60 -1.10
N ARG A 246 -14.57 24.55 -0.54
CA ARG A 246 -15.99 24.36 -0.19
C ARG A 246 -16.86 24.07 -1.41
N ARG A 247 -16.61 24.72 -2.54
CA ARG A 247 -17.34 24.45 -3.78
C ARG A 247 -17.12 23.01 -4.25
N SER A 248 -15.87 22.56 -4.33
CA SER A 248 -15.54 21.19 -4.75
C SER A 248 -16.09 20.16 -3.77
N LEU A 249 -16.01 20.41 -2.46
CA LEU A 249 -16.57 19.51 -1.43
C LEU A 249 -18.10 19.39 -1.56
N ASN A 250 -18.81 20.51 -1.70
CA ASN A 250 -20.26 20.51 -1.87
C ASN A 250 -20.70 19.80 -3.16
N MET A 251 -19.96 19.99 -4.25
CA MET A 251 -20.22 19.27 -5.49
C MET A 251 -20.02 17.76 -5.33
N ALA A 252 -18.90 17.35 -4.72
CA ALA A 252 -18.61 15.94 -4.46
C ALA A 252 -19.72 15.26 -3.65
N MET A 253 -20.19 15.91 -2.58
CA MET A 253 -21.29 15.42 -1.75
C MET A 253 -22.61 15.36 -2.52
N SER A 254 -22.90 16.36 -3.34
CA SER A 254 -24.10 16.37 -4.18
C SER A 254 -24.12 15.18 -5.13
N ILE A 255 -23.01 14.92 -5.84
CA ILE A 255 -22.89 13.79 -6.76
C ILE A 255 -23.03 12.47 -6.01
N HIS A 256 -22.36 12.31 -4.87
CA HIS A 256 -22.48 11.11 -4.05
C HIS A 256 -23.92 10.85 -3.57
N SER A 257 -24.63 11.91 -3.16
CA SER A 257 -26.01 11.81 -2.66
C SER A 257 -27.01 11.36 -3.73
N THR A 258 -26.72 11.60 -5.02
CA THR A 258 -27.56 11.10 -6.12
C THR A 258 -27.39 9.59 -6.37
N GLY A 259 -26.35 8.98 -5.79
CA GLY A 259 -26.03 7.56 -5.92
C GLY A 259 -25.14 7.25 -7.12
N GLY A 260 -24.50 6.07 -7.05
CA GLY A 260 -23.72 5.53 -8.15
C GLY A 260 -24.59 5.03 -9.31
N SER A 261 -23.91 4.67 -10.40
CA SER A 261 -24.46 4.17 -11.66
C SER A 261 -23.79 2.85 -12.04
N ASP A 262 -24.37 2.13 -13.00
CA ASP A 262 -23.76 0.90 -13.56
C ASP A 262 -22.40 1.15 -14.25
N SER A 263 -22.09 2.41 -14.58
CA SER A 263 -20.81 2.81 -15.16
C SER A 263 -19.68 2.96 -14.13
N ASP A 264 -20.02 2.97 -12.83
CA ASP A 264 -19.03 3.17 -11.79
C ASP A 264 -18.13 1.95 -11.62
N PRO A 265 -16.80 2.12 -11.65
CA PRO A 265 -15.88 1.03 -11.40
C PRO A 265 -16.12 0.44 -10.02
N LYS A 266 -16.05 -0.89 -9.91
CA LYS A 266 -16.25 -1.61 -8.65
C LYS A 266 -15.37 -1.08 -7.53
N TRP A 267 -14.14 -0.65 -7.83
CA TRP A 267 -13.20 -0.12 -6.85
C TRP A 267 -13.68 1.16 -6.15
N THR A 268 -14.74 1.84 -6.62
CA THR A 268 -15.29 3.03 -5.96
C THR A 268 -16.08 2.73 -4.67
N TRP A 269 -16.26 1.45 -4.32
CA TRP A 269 -17.04 0.99 -3.16
C TRP A 269 -16.64 1.63 -1.82
N TRP A 270 -15.38 2.05 -1.67
CA TRP A 270 -14.86 2.64 -0.43
C TRP A 270 -15.26 4.11 -0.25
N VAL A 271 -15.78 4.77 -1.28
CA VAL A 271 -16.29 6.15 -1.20
C VAL A 271 -17.67 6.12 -0.54
N ASP A 272 -17.67 5.98 0.78
CA ASP A 272 -18.86 5.86 1.62
C ASP A 272 -18.95 6.97 2.68
N GLY A 273 -19.97 6.92 3.53
CA GLY A 273 -20.20 7.94 4.56
C GLY A 273 -19.02 8.16 5.50
N ARG A 274 -18.21 7.13 5.78
CA ARG A 274 -17.04 7.24 6.66
C ARG A 274 -15.96 8.09 6.01
N GLN A 275 -15.67 7.79 4.75
CA GLN A 275 -14.69 8.53 3.97
C GLN A 275 -15.15 9.95 3.68
N ILE A 276 -16.45 10.17 3.48
CA ILE A 276 -17.01 11.52 3.30
C ILE A 276 -16.84 12.35 4.58
N SER A 277 -17.17 11.79 5.75
CA SER A 277 -16.91 12.46 7.04
C SER A 277 -15.41 12.76 7.23
N TRP A 278 -14.54 11.83 6.81
CA TRP A 278 -13.09 12.06 6.83
C TRP A 278 -12.66 13.22 5.92
N PHE A 279 -13.13 13.26 4.67
CA PHE A 279 -12.87 14.37 3.74
C PHE A 279 -13.32 15.72 4.32
N GLN A 280 -14.54 15.78 4.87
CA GLN A 280 -15.05 16.98 5.51
C GLN A 280 -14.12 17.42 6.66
N GLY A 281 -13.78 16.50 7.56
CA GLY A 281 -12.95 16.81 8.73
C GLY A 281 -11.55 17.31 8.35
N ARG A 282 -10.92 16.69 7.35
CA ARG A 282 -9.62 17.10 6.81
C ARG A 282 -9.67 18.47 6.13
N VAL A 283 -10.68 18.72 5.30
CA VAL A 283 -10.89 20.04 4.69
C VAL A 283 -11.01 21.11 5.78
N GLU A 284 -11.85 20.90 6.78
CA GLU A 284 -12.04 21.87 7.86
C GLU A 284 -10.79 22.04 8.73
N SER A 285 -9.98 20.98 8.90
CA SER A 285 -8.67 21.07 9.57
C SER A 285 -7.75 22.02 8.83
N ASP A 286 -7.57 21.82 7.52
CA ASP A 286 -6.65 22.61 6.69
C ASP A 286 -7.14 24.06 6.53
N LEU A 287 -8.45 24.31 6.66
CA LEU A 287 -9.05 25.64 6.71
C LEU A 287 -9.02 26.29 8.11
N GLY A 288 -8.55 25.59 9.14
CA GLY A 288 -8.42 26.10 10.51
C GLY A 288 -9.72 26.08 11.35
N ASN A 289 -10.76 25.38 10.92
CA ASN A 289 -12.05 25.31 11.61
C ASN A 289 -12.07 24.13 12.58
N ALA A 290 -11.46 24.34 13.77
CA ALA A 290 -11.23 23.28 14.75
C ALA A 290 -12.47 22.48 15.15
N SER A 291 -13.58 23.17 15.49
CA SER A 291 -14.81 22.51 15.97
C SER A 291 -15.41 21.58 14.92
N ASP A 292 -15.58 22.07 13.69
CA ASP A 292 -16.17 21.30 12.61
C ASP A 292 -15.25 20.14 12.19
N SER A 293 -13.93 20.39 12.16
CA SER A 293 -12.94 19.38 11.84
C SER A 293 -12.98 18.20 12.81
N VAL A 294 -12.90 18.48 14.12
CA VAL A 294 -12.91 17.44 15.16
C VAL A 294 -14.23 16.67 15.15
N GLN A 295 -15.37 17.35 15.02
CA GLN A 295 -16.67 16.69 14.94
C GLN A 295 -16.74 15.72 13.74
N LYS A 296 -16.31 16.15 12.56
CA LYS A 296 -16.35 15.32 11.35
C LYS A 296 -15.39 14.13 11.39
N LEU A 297 -14.20 14.29 11.97
CA LEU A 297 -13.29 13.16 12.17
C LEU A 297 -13.80 12.19 13.24
N HIS A 298 -14.47 12.69 14.28
CA HIS A 298 -15.17 11.83 15.23
C HIS A 298 -16.31 11.04 14.56
N ASP A 299 -17.11 11.69 13.70
CA ASP A 299 -18.14 11.00 12.91
C ASP A 299 -17.52 9.90 12.02
N ALA A 300 -16.36 10.15 11.39
CA ALA A 300 -15.65 9.16 10.60
C ALA A 300 -15.22 7.93 11.43
N VAL A 301 -14.72 8.14 12.64
CA VAL A 301 -14.40 7.06 13.60
C VAL A 301 -15.66 6.30 13.99
N ALA A 302 -16.74 6.99 14.35
CA ALA A 302 -18.00 6.38 14.79
C ALA A 302 -18.69 5.56 13.70
N LEU A 303 -18.62 6.02 12.44
CA LEU A 303 -19.15 5.31 11.29
C LEU A 303 -18.28 4.11 10.89
N THR A 304 -17.03 4.01 11.38
CA THR A 304 -16.12 2.90 11.04
C THR A 304 -16.46 1.66 11.87
N PRO A 305 -16.89 0.54 11.23
CA PRO A 305 -17.22 -0.68 11.93
C PRO A 305 -16.02 -1.24 12.71
N PRO A 306 -16.24 -1.87 13.88
CA PRO A 306 -15.17 -2.45 14.70
C PRO A 306 -14.32 -3.48 13.95
N GLU A 307 -14.88 -4.17 12.96
CA GLU A 307 -14.18 -5.19 12.17
C GLU A 307 -13.17 -4.57 11.18
N GLN A 308 -13.30 -3.28 10.84
CA GLN A 308 -12.37 -2.56 9.97
C GLN A 308 -11.23 -1.93 10.78
N THR A 309 -10.49 -2.80 11.46
CA THR A 309 -9.45 -2.44 12.43
C THR A 309 -8.40 -1.48 11.86
N ARG A 310 -7.94 -1.71 10.62
CA ARG A 310 -6.97 -0.82 9.95
C ARG A 310 -7.53 0.58 9.68
N SER A 311 -8.73 0.67 9.11
CA SER A 311 -9.37 1.97 8.84
C SER A 311 -9.66 2.72 10.14
N ARG A 312 -10.11 2.01 11.17
CA ARG A 312 -10.37 2.59 12.50
C ARG A 312 -9.09 3.11 13.14
N TYR A 313 -8.01 2.34 13.08
CA TYR A 313 -6.69 2.75 13.56
C TYR A 313 -6.21 4.04 12.88
N TYR A 314 -6.36 4.13 11.55
CA TYR A 314 -6.00 5.34 10.81
C TYR A 314 -6.89 6.54 11.17
N HIS A 315 -8.22 6.38 11.22
CA HIS A 315 -9.13 7.48 11.57
C HIS A 315 -8.93 7.99 13.00
N LEU A 316 -8.68 7.11 13.97
CA LEU A 316 -8.34 7.50 15.33
C LEU A 316 -7.01 8.26 15.39
N ALA A 317 -5.98 7.80 14.69
CA ALA A 317 -4.68 8.47 14.65
C ALA A 317 -4.82 9.88 14.06
N ASP A 318 -5.60 10.03 12.99
CA ASP A 318 -5.83 11.32 12.36
C ASP A 318 -6.69 12.26 13.21
N LEU A 319 -7.71 11.75 13.90
CA LEU A 319 -8.48 12.52 14.89
C LEU A 319 -7.56 13.04 16.00
N MET A 320 -6.71 12.16 16.56
CA MET A 320 -5.73 12.53 17.58
C MET A 320 -4.78 13.62 17.08
N ARG A 321 -4.28 13.49 15.86
CA ARG A 321 -3.41 14.51 15.23
C ARG A 321 -4.08 15.87 15.16
N VAL A 322 -5.33 15.91 14.71
CA VAL A 322 -6.08 17.16 14.57
C VAL A 322 -6.43 17.77 15.92
N GLN A 323 -6.80 16.96 16.91
CA GLN A 323 -6.97 17.43 18.29
C GLN A 323 -5.67 18.07 18.83
N ALA A 324 -4.52 17.41 18.61
CA ALA A 324 -3.22 17.92 19.01
C ALA A 324 -2.82 19.20 18.26
N SER A 325 -3.09 19.31 16.95
CA SER A 325 -2.75 20.50 16.16
C SER A 325 -3.51 21.74 16.59
N PHE A 326 -4.74 21.58 17.10
CA PHE A 326 -5.53 22.65 17.71
C PHE A 326 -5.30 22.81 19.23
N GLY A 327 -4.34 22.08 19.82
CA GLY A 327 -3.99 22.17 21.25
C GLY A 327 -5.01 21.54 22.20
N ALA A 328 -5.97 20.75 21.69
CA ALA A 328 -6.95 19.99 22.47
C ALA A 328 -6.32 18.71 23.03
N TRP A 329 -5.23 18.85 23.79
CA TRP A 329 -4.43 17.72 24.27
C TRP A 329 -5.18 16.74 25.18
N THR A 330 -6.16 17.21 25.96
CA THR A 330 -7.02 16.33 26.76
C THR A 330 -7.88 15.42 25.89
N ASP A 331 -8.38 15.91 24.77
CA ASP A 331 -9.16 15.12 23.83
C ASP A 331 -8.26 14.17 23.05
N ALA A 332 -7.09 14.66 22.62
CA ALA A 332 -6.05 13.84 22.02
C ALA A 332 -5.62 12.68 22.92
N ALA A 333 -5.49 12.89 24.24
CA ALA A 333 -5.16 11.85 25.21
C ALA A 333 -6.25 10.77 25.31
N ARG A 334 -7.54 11.15 25.25
CA ARG A 334 -8.64 10.18 25.22
C ARG A 334 -8.62 9.34 23.95
N THR A 335 -8.45 9.98 22.80
CA THR A 335 -8.31 9.29 21.51
C THR A 335 -7.06 8.41 21.48
N ALA A 336 -5.97 8.85 22.11
CA ALA A 336 -4.74 8.10 22.24
C ALA A 336 -4.93 6.79 23.01
N SER A 337 -5.70 6.79 24.09
CA SER A 337 -6.02 5.56 24.83
C SER A 337 -6.83 4.56 23.99
N GLU A 338 -7.71 5.03 23.10
CA GLU A 338 -8.41 4.15 22.15
C GLU A 338 -7.45 3.54 21.11
N LEU A 339 -6.33 4.20 20.80
CA LEU A 339 -5.35 3.69 19.84
C LEU A 339 -4.53 2.51 20.38
N GLU A 340 -4.40 2.38 21.71
CA GLU A 340 -3.55 1.38 22.35
C GLU A 340 -3.88 -0.05 21.93
N GLU A 341 -5.17 -0.36 21.66
CA GLU A 341 -5.61 -1.69 21.24
C GLU A 341 -5.04 -2.13 19.87
N TYR A 342 -4.62 -1.17 19.04
CA TYR A 342 -4.08 -1.43 17.70
C TYR A 342 -2.54 -1.44 17.65
N LEU A 343 -1.89 -0.89 18.68
CA LEU A 343 -0.44 -0.72 18.72
C LEU A 343 0.27 -2.08 18.76
N GLY A 344 1.24 -2.27 17.86
CA GLY A 344 1.97 -3.54 17.71
C GLY A 344 1.18 -4.66 17.03
N VAL A 345 -0.13 -4.49 16.81
CA VAL A 345 -0.99 -5.43 16.06
C VAL A 345 -1.01 -5.04 14.58
N ILE A 346 -1.18 -3.76 14.27
CA ILE A 346 -1.29 -3.25 12.88
C ILE A 346 -0.03 -2.48 12.49
N GLY A 347 0.62 -2.88 11.39
CA GLY A 347 1.75 -2.15 10.82
C GLY A 347 1.33 -1.08 9.82
N SER A 348 1.27 0.19 10.25
CA SER A 348 1.02 1.33 9.33
C SER A 348 2.15 2.36 9.43
N GLY A 349 2.84 2.62 8.32
CA GLY A 349 3.84 3.68 8.22
C GLY A 349 3.23 5.08 8.30
N LEU A 350 2.06 5.28 7.70
CA LEU A 350 1.33 6.56 7.79
C LEU A 350 0.97 6.93 9.23
N VAL A 351 0.51 5.96 10.04
CA VAL A 351 0.23 6.24 11.45
C VAL A 351 1.52 6.57 12.22
N HIS A 352 2.66 5.96 11.87
CA HIS A 352 3.94 6.36 12.45
C HIS A 352 4.36 7.79 12.05
N GLU A 353 4.05 8.26 10.84
CA GLU A 353 4.24 9.66 10.45
C GLU A 353 3.34 10.58 11.27
N ILE A 354 2.07 10.24 11.42
CA ILE A 354 1.11 10.98 12.26
C ILE A 354 1.61 11.09 13.71
N PHE A 355 2.15 10.01 14.26
CA PHE A 355 2.76 10.02 15.59
C PHE A 355 3.97 10.95 15.66
N ARG A 356 4.85 10.95 14.66
CA ARG A 356 5.98 11.89 14.60
C ARG A 356 5.53 13.34 14.51
N GLU A 357 4.53 13.65 13.70
CA GLU A 357 3.93 14.98 13.60
C GLU A 357 3.34 15.43 14.96
N THR A 358 2.62 14.53 15.63
CA THR A 358 2.00 14.80 16.93
C THR A 358 3.06 15.03 18.02
N LEU A 359 4.14 14.23 18.03
CA LEU A 359 5.27 14.43 18.93
C LEU A 359 5.99 15.77 18.66
N ALA A 360 6.10 16.19 17.41
CA ALA A 360 6.67 17.50 17.07
C ALA A 360 5.80 18.64 17.63
N LEU A 361 4.47 18.55 17.48
CA LEU A 361 3.52 19.51 18.07
C LEU A 361 3.61 19.54 19.62
N ALA A 362 3.78 18.38 20.25
CA ALA A 362 3.89 18.25 21.70
C ALA A 362 5.08 19.03 22.29
N THR A 363 6.14 19.25 21.50
CA THR A 363 7.29 20.05 21.95
C THR A 363 6.94 21.50 22.28
N LEU A 364 5.86 22.02 21.69
CA LEU A 364 5.35 23.38 21.89
C LEU A 364 4.46 23.51 23.13
N ASP A 365 3.86 22.42 23.61
CA ASP A 365 2.95 22.40 24.77
C ASP A 365 3.24 21.18 25.68
N ARG A 366 4.46 21.14 26.22
CA ARG A 366 4.97 19.98 26.97
C ARG A 366 4.20 19.65 28.25
N SER A 367 3.52 20.63 28.85
CA SER A 367 2.81 20.41 30.11
C SER A 367 1.50 19.66 29.90
N ARG A 368 0.80 19.94 28.79
CA ARG A 368 -0.50 19.36 28.46
C ARG A 368 -0.41 18.09 27.60
N SER A 369 0.69 17.90 26.88
CA SER A 369 0.87 16.78 25.94
C SER A 369 1.46 15.50 26.54
N LYS A 370 1.75 15.46 27.85
CA LYS A 370 2.51 14.36 28.49
C LYS A 370 1.91 12.98 28.22
N ASP A 371 0.61 12.81 28.45
CA ASP A 371 -0.07 11.52 28.33
C ASP A 371 -0.04 11.00 26.89
N VAL A 372 -0.25 11.88 25.91
CA VAL A 372 -0.16 11.56 24.48
C VAL A 372 1.27 11.16 24.10
N VAL A 373 2.27 11.89 24.59
CA VAL A 373 3.69 11.60 24.31
C VAL A 373 4.11 10.25 24.90
N GLU A 374 3.69 9.96 26.13
CA GLU A 374 3.98 8.69 26.82
C GLU A 374 3.37 7.52 26.06
N MET A 375 2.08 7.60 25.72
CA MET A 375 1.39 6.58 24.91
C MET A 375 2.12 6.32 23.59
N ILE A 376 2.44 7.38 22.82
CA ILE A 376 3.10 7.23 21.52
C ILE A 376 4.48 6.58 21.67
N ARG A 377 5.29 7.00 22.64
CA ARG A 377 6.65 6.48 22.83
C ARG A 377 6.65 5.02 23.27
N ASP A 378 5.79 4.69 24.23
CA ASP A 378 5.75 3.36 24.83
C ASP A 378 5.07 2.34 23.90
N GLY A 379 3.95 2.74 23.29
CA GLY A 379 3.16 1.87 22.43
C GLY A 379 3.69 1.73 21.00
N ALA A 380 4.21 2.81 20.40
CA ALA A 380 4.73 2.77 19.02
C ALA A 380 6.24 2.53 18.93
N LYS A 381 6.96 2.46 20.07
CA LYS A 381 8.43 2.32 20.14
C LYS A 381 9.17 3.40 19.34
N ILE A 382 8.57 4.58 19.19
CA ILE A 382 9.18 5.74 18.54
C ILE A 382 10.04 6.45 19.61
N ARG A 383 11.35 6.53 19.39
CA ARG A 383 12.30 7.15 20.33
C ARG A 383 12.34 8.67 20.19
#